data_AF-A0AAU6DGM1-F1
#
_entry.id   AF-A0AAU6DGM1-F1
#
_cell.length_a   1.000
_cell.length_b   1.000
_cell.length_c   1.000
_cell.angle_alpha   90.00
_cell.angle_beta   90.00
_cell.angle_gamma   90.00
#
_symmetry.space_group_name_H-M   'P 1'
#
loop_
_entity.id
_entity.type
_entity.pdbx_description
1 polymer ?
#
loop_
_entity_poly.entity_id
_entity_poly.type
_entity_poly.pdbx_seq_one_letter_code
_entity_poly.pdbx_strand_id
1 'polypeptide(L)'
;MPQSEPNFRELMEAAQHSAVHLEMRDIYGVGDEAADFTHWQSTGLRDSDPGSAYWTPWVDLISRAIKRGVTVRRARVVSEPVTEYIRYEHAGTSVNVHAGEKVRWLPRHRAAELLLPGSDLWIFDGSSVLFNHFTGEGNWAPRGMELRTEPKLVRQCADAFEAVWERGTPHDQYEIR
;
A
#
# COMPACT_ATOMS: atom_id res chain seq x y z
N MET A 1 3.63 -5.63 31.69
CA MET A 1 4.38 -5.00 30.58
C MET A 1 3.36 -4.52 29.58
N PRO A 2 3.42 -3.29 29.03
CA PRO A 2 2.53 -2.95 27.94
C PRO A 2 2.91 -3.85 26.77
N GLN A 3 1.93 -4.63 26.32
CA GLN A 3 2.05 -5.50 25.16
C GLN A 3 2.39 -4.60 23.98
N SER A 4 3.62 -4.70 23.45
CA SER A 4 4.00 -4.01 22.22
C SER A 4 2.96 -4.39 21.18
N GLU A 5 2.17 -3.43 20.72
CA GLU A 5 1.22 -3.70 19.64
C GLU A 5 2.00 -4.22 18.44
N PRO A 6 1.55 -5.32 17.79
CA PRO A 6 2.26 -5.89 16.66
C PRO A 6 2.48 -4.83 15.59
N ASN A 7 3.73 -4.68 15.16
CA ASN A 7 4.05 -3.77 14.06
C ASN A 7 3.85 -4.47 12.70
N PHE A 8 3.77 -3.69 11.63
CA PHE A 8 3.61 -4.19 10.26
C PHE A 8 4.57 -5.34 9.89
N ARG A 9 5.85 -5.24 10.29
CA ARG A 9 6.86 -6.25 9.93
C ARG A 9 6.54 -7.61 10.55
N GLU A 10 6.16 -7.63 11.83
CA GLU A 10 5.80 -8.87 12.54
C GLU A 10 4.59 -9.55 11.89
N LEU A 11 3.56 -8.77 11.52
CA LEU A 11 2.37 -9.29 10.84
C LEU A 11 2.70 -9.85 9.44
N MET A 12 3.53 -9.14 8.66
CA MET A 12 3.98 -9.59 7.35
C MET A 12 4.85 -10.85 7.43
N GLU A 13 5.68 -10.99 8.47
CA GLU A 13 6.48 -12.20 8.71
C GLU A 13 5.63 -13.37 9.20
N ALA A 14 4.56 -13.10 9.95
CA ALA A 14 3.61 -14.10 10.44
C ALA A 14 2.60 -14.57 9.38
N ALA A 15 2.32 -13.78 8.34
CA ALA A 15 1.36 -14.12 7.30
C ALA A 15 1.71 -15.45 6.58
N GLN A 16 0.69 -16.27 6.36
CA GLN A 16 0.82 -17.63 5.80
C GLN A 16 0.17 -17.79 4.42
N HIS A 17 -0.87 -17.02 4.10
CA HIS A 17 -1.68 -17.19 2.90
C HIS A 17 -1.77 -15.92 2.06
N SER A 18 -2.06 -14.78 2.69
CA SER A 18 -2.25 -13.52 1.98
C SER A 18 -1.92 -12.30 2.82
N ALA A 19 -1.35 -11.28 2.19
CA ALA A 19 -1.26 -9.92 2.72
C ALA A 19 -1.77 -8.96 1.66
N VAL A 20 -2.80 -8.18 1.96
CA VAL A 20 -3.37 -7.22 1.00
C VAL A 20 -3.34 -5.81 1.53
N HIS A 21 -2.99 -4.85 0.69
CA HIS A 21 -2.87 -3.43 1.05
C HIS A 21 -3.82 -2.57 0.23
N LEU A 22 -4.65 -1.79 0.91
CA LEU A 22 -5.53 -0.80 0.31
C LEU A 22 -5.02 0.60 0.63
N GLU A 23 -4.67 1.33 -0.42
CA GLU A 23 -4.18 2.72 -0.37
C GLU A 23 -5.19 3.61 -1.10
N MET A 24 -5.68 4.66 -0.45
CA MET A 24 -6.75 5.50 -0.99
C MET A 24 -6.43 7.00 -0.93
N ARG A 25 -5.21 7.37 -0.53
CA ARG A 25 -4.77 8.76 -0.48
C ARG A 25 -4.04 9.15 -1.76
N ASP A 26 -4.20 10.40 -2.17
CA ASP A 26 -3.48 10.94 -3.33
C ASP A 26 -2.13 11.56 -2.96
N ILE A 27 -1.83 11.66 -1.65
CA ILE A 27 -0.59 12.17 -1.10
C ILE A 27 -0.31 11.45 0.21
N TYR A 28 0.87 10.87 0.33
CA TYR A 28 1.47 10.49 1.59
C TYR A 28 2.55 11.49 1.94
N GLY A 29 2.64 11.80 3.23
CA GLY A 29 3.55 12.80 3.76
C GLY A 29 4.96 12.42 3.39
N VAL A 30 5.57 13.25 2.55
CA VAL A 30 6.97 13.16 2.12
C VAL A 30 7.90 13.52 3.29
N GLY A 31 7.74 12.90 4.46
CA GLY A 31 8.63 13.08 5.60
C GLY A 31 10.00 12.48 5.27
N ASP A 32 10.14 11.18 5.47
CA ASP A 32 11.38 10.45 5.19
C ASP A 32 11.72 10.39 3.68
N GLU A 33 10.73 10.62 2.81
CA GLU A 33 10.87 10.61 1.35
C GLU A 33 11.03 12.01 0.74
N ALA A 34 11.11 13.07 1.55
CA ALA A 34 11.17 14.46 1.07
C ALA A 34 12.26 14.69 0.03
N ALA A 35 13.46 14.18 0.33
CA ALA A 35 14.64 14.37 -0.49
C ALA A 35 14.50 13.63 -1.82
N ASP A 36 14.03 12.38 -1.80
CA ASP A 36 13.82 11.56 -2.99
C ASP A 36 12.70 12.11 -3.86
N PHE A 37 11.61 12.57 -3.26
CA PHE A 37 10.51 13.22 -3.97
C PHE A 37 10.97 14.53 -4.62
N THR A 38 11.72 15.36 -3.90
CA THR A 38 12.29 16.61 -4.45
C THR A 38 13.28 16.31 -5.59
N HIS A 39 14.13 15.29 -5.42
CA HIS A 39 15.06 14.86 -6.44
C HIS A 39 14.32 14.43 -7.71
N TRP A 40 13.29 13.58 -7.57
CA TRP A 40 12.45 13.15 -8.67
C TRP A 40 11.70 14.32 -9.32
N GLN A 41 11.14 15.27 -8.57
CA GLN A 41 10.49 16.46 -9.14
C GLN A 41 11.47 17.28 -9.99
N SER A 42 12.73 17.38 -9.58
CA SER A 42 13.75 18.16 -10.30
C SER A 42 14.36 17.44 -11.51
N THR A 43 14.40 16.11 -11.50
CA THR A 43 15.15 15.30 -12.51
C THR A 43 14.28 14.37 -13.34
N GLY A 44 13.07 14.07 -12.87
CA GLY A 44 12.22 12.98 -13.37
C GLY A 44 12.72 11.58 -13.01
N LEU A 45 13.84 11.45 -12.28
CA LEU A 45 14.47 10.17 -11.98
C LEU A 45 13.99 9.65 -10.62
N ARG A 46 13.24 8.54 -10.66
CA ARG A 46 12.84 7.79 -9.47
C ARG A 46 13.84 6.68 -9.26
N ASP A 47 14.36 6.53 -8.03
CA ASP A 47 15.05 5.30 -7.68
C ASP A 47 14.09 4.12 -7.85
N SER A 48 14.38 3.28 -8.83
CA SER A 48 13.66 2.06 -9.16
C SER A 48 14.60 0.84 -9.16
N ASP A 49 15.75 0.94 -8.48
CA ASP A 49 16.69 -0.17 -8.32
C ASP A 49 16.27 -1.02 -7.11
N PRO A 50 15.84 -2.29 -7.30
CA PRO A 50 15.47 -3.17 -6.19
C PRO A 50 16.61 -3.43 -5.19
N GLY A 51 17.87 -3.24 -5.61
CA GLY A 51 19.07 -3.40 -4.77
C GLY A 51 19.54 -2.10 -4.10
N SER A 52 18.82 -0.99 -4.26
CA SER A 52 19.20 0.26 -3.61
C SER A 52 19.07 0.17 -2.09
N ALA A 53 19.78 1.03 -1.35
CA ALA A 53 19.68 1.07 0.10
C ALA A 53 18.25 1.39 0.60
N TYR A 54 17.49 2.15 -0.20
CA TYR A 54 16.10 2.49 0.09
C TYR A 54 15.17 1.28 -0.16
N TRP A 55 15.33 0.57 -1.27
CA TRP A 55 14.42 -0.51 -1.67
C TRP A 55 14.73 -1.88 -1.08
N THR A 56 16.02 -2.19 -0.85
CA THR A 56 16.46 -3.53 -0.40
C THR A 56 15.66 -4.03 0.81
N PRO A 57 15.43 -3.24 1.88
CA PRO A 57 14.67 -3.72 3.05
C PRO A 57 13.23 -4.13 2.72
N TRP A 58 12.59 -3.43 1.78
CA TRP A 58 11.23 -3.72 1.33
C TRP A 58 11.19 -4.96 0.43
N VAL A 59 12.06 -4.99 -0.58
CA VAL A 59 12.19 -6.10 -1.53
C VAL A 59 12.48 -7.41 -0.79
N ASP A 60 13.37 -7.39 0.19
CA ASP A 60 13.71 -8.54 1.02
C ASP A 60 12.52 -9.04 1.84
N LEU A 61 11.76 -8.14 2.46
CA LEU A 61 10.61 -8.50 3.29
C LEU A 61 9.52 -9.18 2.45
N ILE A 62 9.14 -8.56 1.33
CA ILE A 62 8.09 -9.09 0.44
C ILE A 62 8.55 -10.37 -0.24
N SER A 63 9.78 -10.42 -0.77
CA SER A 63 10.30 -11.63 -1.44
C SER A 63 10.33 -12.83 -0.50
N ARG A 64 10.62 -12.62 0.79
CA ARG A 64 10.50 -13.69 1.80
C ARG A 64 9.06 -14.15 2.00
N ALA A 65 8.08 -13.24 2.03
CA ALA A 65 6.66 -13.60 2.13
C ALA A 65 6.21 -14.41 0.90
N ILE A 66 6.56 -13.95 -0.31
CA ILE A 66 6.29 -14.68 -1.56
C ILE A 66 6.93 -16.08 -1.54
N LYS A 67 8.18 -16.20 -1.08
CA LYS A 67 8.88 -17.49 -0.96
C LYS A 67 8.20 -18.45 0.02
N ARG A 68 7.52 -17.94 1.05
CA ARG A 68 6.69 -18.76 1.96
C ARG A 68 5.35 -19.17 1.36
N GLY A 69 4.98 -18.65 0.19
CA GLY A 69 3.70 -18.91 -0.48
C GLY A 69 2.62 -17.86 -0.22
N VAL A 70 2.95 -16.75 0.46
CA VAL A 70 1.99 -15.67 0.72
C VAL A 70 1.68 -14.93 -0.58
N THR A 71 0.41 -14.71 -0.88
CA THR A 71 0.00 -13.84 -1.98
C THR A 71 -0.05 -12.39 -1.50
N VAL A 72 0.83 -11.53 -2.01
CA VAL A 72 0.84 -10.10 -1.69
C VAL A 72 0.16 -9.30 -2.79
N ARG A 73 -0.86 -8.51 -2.44
CA ARG A 73 -1.60 -7.66 -3.37
C ARG A 73 -1.70 -6.23 -2.86
N ARG A 74 -1.63 -5.26 -3.77
CA ARG A 74 -1.81 -3.84 -3.46
C ARG A 74 -2.83 -3.22 -4.41
N ALA A 75 -3.83 -2.56 -3.85
CA ALA A 75 -4.84 -1.85 -4.59
C ALA A 75 -4.77 -0.37 -4.22
N ARG A 76 -4.65 0.49 -5.23
CA ARG A 76 -4.61 1.95 -5.07
C ARG A 76 -5.85 2.59 -5.65
N VAL A 77 -6.54 3.41 -4.86
CA VAL A 77 -7.60 4.30 -5.34
C VAL A 77 -7.03 5.71 -5.45
N VAL A 78 -6.98 6.24 -6.68
CA VAL A 78 -6.33 7.52 -6.97
C VAL A 78 -7.27 8.49 -7.68
N SER A 79 -7.17 9.77 -7.36
CA SER A 79 -7.85 10.84 -8.10
C SER A 79 -7.19 11.06 -9.46
N GLU A 80 -7.98 11.44 -10.46
CA GLU A 80 -7.49 11.82 -11.79
C GLU A 80 -8.01 13.23 -12.16
N PRO A 81 -7.17 14.12 -12.74
CA PRO A 81 -5.73 13.94 -13.00
C PRO A 81 -4.95 13.72 -11.70
N VAL A 82 -3.93 12.87 -11.76
CA VAL A 82 -3.20 12.44 -10.56
C VAL A 82 -2.31 13.57 -10.02
N THR A 83 -2.00 13.51 -8.73
CA THR A 83 -1.00 14.38 -8.11
C THR A 83 0.41 14.02 -8.56
N GLU A 84 1.36 14.92 -8.35
CA GLU A 84 2.79 14.62 -8.55
C GLU A 84 3.26 13.45 -7.67
N TYR A 85 2.72 13.34 -6.45
CA TYR A 85 3.03 12.22 -5.56
C TYR A 85 2.62 10.88 -6.17
N ILE A 86 1.42 10.77 -6.74
CA ILE A 86 0.99 9.53 -7.39
C ILE A 86 1.83 9.23 -8.65
N ARG A 87 2.31 10.25 -9.38
CA ARG A 87 3.28 10.03 -10.49
C ARG A 87 4.60 9.46 -9.96
N TYR A 88 5.12 9.99 -8.85
CA TYR A 88 6.31 9.49 -8.17
C TYR A 88 6.13 8.05 -7.69
N GLU A 89 5.00 7.76 -7.05
CA GLU A 89 4.66 6.43 -6.54
C GLU A 89 4.52 5.42 -7.69
N HIS A 90 3.83 5.79 -8.76
CA HIS A 90 3.68 4.94 -9.95
C HIS A 90 5.02 4.61 -10.60
N ALA A 91 5.92 5.59 -10.73
CA ALA A 91 7.28 5.37 -11.25
C ALA A 91 8.08 4.37 -10.40
N GLY A 92 7.90 4.38 -9.07
CA GLY A 92 8.57 3.45 -8.14
C GLY A 92 7.92 2.07 -8.04
N THR A 93 6.68 1.92 -8.54
CA THR A 93 5.88 0.69 -8.37
C THR A 93 6.46 -0.53 -9.10
N SER A 94 7.33 -0.30 -10.08
CA SER A 94 8.10 -1.36 -10.72
C SER A 94 8.90 -2.20 -9.72
N VAL A 95 9.38 -1.60 -8.62
CA VAL A 95 10.09 -2.31 -7.55
C VAL A 95 9.16 -3.16 -6.69
N ASN A 96 7.93 -2.69 -6.41
CA ASN A 96 6.91 -3.53 -5.75
C ASN A 96 6.60 -4.77 -6.59
N VAL A 97 6.42 -4.59 -7.91
CA VAL A 97 6.19 -5.70 -8.84
C VAL A 97 7.40 -6.65 -8.89
N HIS A 98 8.62 -6.10 -8.91
CA HIS A 98 9.84 -6.90 -8.84
C HIS A 98 9.91 -7.76 -7.57
N ALA A 99 9.54 -7.20 -6.41
CA ALA A 99 9.49 -7.94 -5.14
C ALA A 99 8.43 -9.06 -5.12
N GLY A 100 7.52 -9.08 -6.10
CA GLY A 100 6.49 -10.08 -6.28
C GLY A 100 5.08 -9.64 -5.89
N GLU A 101 4.87 -8.36 -5.55
CA GLU A 101 3.53 -7.84 -5.32
C GLU A 101 2.73 -7.79 -6.62
N LYS A 102 1.43 -8.10 -6.53
CA LYS A 102 0.49 -7.79 -7.61
C LYS A 102 -0.13 -6.42 -7.31
N VAL A 103 0.07 -5.45 -8.18
CA VAL A 103 -0.40 -4.07 -7.97
C VAL A 103 -1.49 -3.70 -8.97
N ARG A 104 -2.58 -3.10 -8.49
CA ARG A 104 -3.70 -2.57 -9.29
C ARG A 104 -4.06 -1.15 -8.89
N TRP A 105 -4.55 -0.39 -9.87
CA TRP A 105 -4.92 1.02 -9.75
C TRP A 105 -6.38 1.22 -10.16
N LEU A 106 -7.14 1.97 -9.37
CA LEU A 106 -8.54 2.28 -9.62
C LEU A 106 -8.74 3.80 -9.57
N PRO A 107 -9.13 4.44 -10.70
CA PRO A 107 -9.54 5.83 -10.70
C PRO A 107 -10.71 6.07 -9.74
N ARG A 108 -10.64 7.11 -8.91
CA ARG A 108 -11.59 7.39 -7.83
C ARG A 108 -13.02 7.56 -8.32
N HIS A 109 -13.23 8.09 -9.52
CA HIS A 109 -14.56 8.21 -10.13
C HIS A 109 -15.23 6.84 -10.37
N ARG A 110 -14.45 5.76 -10.55
CA ARG A 110 -14.94 4.38 -10.66
C ARG A 110 -15.09 3.68 -9.30
N ALA A 111 -14.58 4.29 -8.23
CA ALA A 111 -14.73 3.81 -6.86
C ALA A 111 -15.94 4.46 -6.15
N ALA A 112 -16.60 5.45 -6.77
CA ALA A 112 -17.64 6.26 -6.12
C ALA A 112 -18.86 5.46 -5.62
N GLU A 113 -19.14 4.30 -6.20
CA GLU A 113 -20.22 3.40 -5.79
C GLU A 113 -19.80 2.36 -4.72
N LEU A 114 -18.52 2.34 -4.34
CA LEU A 114 -17.98 1.37 -3.39
C LEU A 114 -18.12 1.84 -1.95
N LEU A 115 -18.43 0.90 -1.06
CA LEU A 115 -18.35 1.11 0.38
C LEU A 115 -16.91 0.83 0.84
N LEU A 116 -16.11 1.89 0.93
CA LEU A 116 -14.70 1.81 1.31
C LEU A 116 -14.48 2.16 2.78
N PRO A 117 -13.48 1.55 3.44
CA PRO A 117 -13.05 1.98 4.77
C PRO A 117 -12.52 3.43 4.73
N GLY A 118 -12.62 4.14 5.85
CA GLY A 118 -12.19 5.54 5.93
C GLY A 118 -10.67 5.76 6.01
N SER A 119 -9.91 4.68 6.21
CA SER A 119 -8.45 4.70 6.32
C SER A 119 -7.86 3.62 5.42
N ASP A 120 -6.61 3.85 5.02
CA ASP A 120 -5.78 2.83 4.37
C ASP A 120 -5.53 1.69 5.34
N LEU A 121 -5.25 0.50 4.80
CA LEU A 121 -5.11 -0.68 5.62
C LEU A 121 -4.34 -1.81 4.96
N TRP A 122 -3.70 -2.62 5.79
CA TRP A 122 -3.32 -3.98 5.45
C TRP A 122 -4.33 -4.99 6.01
N ILE A 123 -4.55 -6.10 5.30
CA ILE A 123 -5.25 -7.28 5.83
C ILE A 123 -4.33 -8.48 5.69
N PHE A 124 -4.18 -9.25 6.78
CA PHE A 124 -3.36 -10.45 6.81
C PHE A 124 -4.24 -11.68 7.02
N ASP A 125 -4.10 -12.66 6.13
CA ASP A 125 -4.77 -13.97 6.13
C ASP A 125 -6.30 -13.91 6.32
N GLY A 126 -6.93 -12.79 5.97
CA GLY A 126 -8.36 -12.56 6.19
C GLY A 126 -8.78 -12.62 7.67
N SER A 127 -7.84 -12.42 8.59
CA SER A 127 -8.04 -12.60 10.05
C SER A 127 -7.72 -11.36 10.88
N SER A 128 -6.94 -10.43 10.33
CA SER A 128 -6.57 -9.18 10.99
C SER A 128 -6.49 -8.05 9.99
N VAL A 129 -6.81 -6.84 10.45
CA VAL A 129 -6.67 -5.60 9.69
C VAL A 129 -5.78 -4.65 10.49
N LEU A 130 -4.76 -4.11 9.83
CA LEU A 130 -3.88 -3.07 10.37
C LEU A 130 -4.22 -1.78 9.65
N PHE A 131 -4.97 -0.89 10.29
CA PHE A 131 -5.28 0.42 9.74
C PHE A 131 -4.05 1.32 9.78
N ASN A 132 -3.84 2.07 8.70
CA ASN A 132 -2.82 3.10 8.59
C ASN A 132 -3.49 4.47 8.65
N HIS A 133 -3.23 5.17 9.75
CA HIS A 133 -3.81 6.47 10.05
C HIS A 133 -2.84 7.59 9.67
N PHE A 134 -3.29 8.45 8.76
CA PHE A 134 -2.53 9.60 8.27
C PHE A 134 -3.25 10.90 8.63
N THR A 135 -2.47 11.98 8.82
CA THR A 135 -3.00 13.33 8.97
C THR A 135 -3.58 13.85 7.65
N GLY A 136 -4.25 15.00 7.68
CA GLY A 136 -4.75 15.66 6.45
C GLY A 136 -3.64 15.95 5.43
N GLU A 137 -2.43 16.22 5.90
CA GLU A 137 -1.24 16.49 5.08
C GLU A 137 -0.53 15.21 4.60
N GLY A 138 -1.03 14.03 4.98
CA GLY A 138 -0.48 12.73 4.57
C GLY A 138 0.60 12.17 5.49
N ASN A 139 1.05 12.90 6.51
CA ASN A 139 2.02 12.39 7.49
C ASN A 139 1.40 11.29 8.36
N TRP A 140 2.23 10.42 8.96
CA TRP A 140 1.75 9.48 9.98
C TRP A 140 1.07 10.23 11.14
N ALA A 141 -0.13 9.78 11.52
CA ALA A 141 -0.79 10.30 12.73
C ALA A 141 -0.05 9.80 14.00
N PRO A 142 -0.22 10.46 15.16
CA PRO A 142 0.40 10.02 16.42
C PRO A 142 0.11 8.57 16.83
N ARG A 143 -1.03 8.02 16.40
CA ARG A 143 -1.36 6.59 16.44
C ARG A 143 -1.46 6.06 15.01
N GLY A 144 -0.32 6.04 14.33
CA GLY A 144 -0.25 5.78 12.89
C GLY A 144 -0.71 4.39 12.48
N MET A 145 -0.68 3.42 13.39
CA MET A 145 -1.14 2.06 13.14
C MET A 145 -2.13 1.60 14.20
N GLU A 146 -3.17 0.88 13.80
CA GLU A 146 -4.16 0.27 14.69
C GLU A 146 -4.49 -1.15 14.21
N LEU A 147 -4.17 -2.15 15.03
CA LEU A 147 -4.48 -3.56 14.74
C LEU A 147 -5.86 -3.93 15.27
N ARG A 148 -6.68 -4.54 14.41
CA ARG A 148 -8.04 -5.01 14.72
C ARG A 148 -8.25 -6.42 14.19
N THR A 149 -9.04 -7.23 14.91
CA THR A 149 -9.21 -8.67 14.64
C THR A 149 -10.66 -9.13 14.73
N GLU A 150 -11.60 -8.20 14.87
CA GLU A 150 -13.02 -8.52 14.96
C GLU A 150 -13.51 -9.10 13.61
N PRO A 151 -14.03 -10.35 13.57
CA PRO A 151 -14.29 -11.04 12.31
C PRO A 151 -15.21 -10.31 11.35
N LYS A 152 -16.22 -9.59 11.88
CA LYS A 152 -17.14 -8.79 11.07
C LYS A 152 -16.42 -7.61 10.40
N LEU A 153 -15.56 -6.91 11.14
CA LEU A 153 -14.79 -5.77 10.63
C LEU A 153 -13.79 -6.24 9.57
N VAL A 154 -13.03 -7.30 9.87
CA VAL A 154 -12.05 -7.87 8.94
C VAL A 154 -12.72 -8.29 7.63
N ARG A 155 -13.88 -8.96 7.70
CA ARG A 155 -14.67 -9.32 6.51
C ARG A 155 -15.11 -8.09 5.72
N GLN A 156 -15.61 -7.04 6.37
CA GLN A 156 -16.02 -5.81 5.68
C GLN A 156 -14.85 -5.13 4.94
N CYS A 157 -13.67 -5.06 5.58
CA CYS A 157 -12.47 -4.54 4.93
C CYS A 157 -11.99 -5.43 3.78
N ALA A 158 -12.08 -6.75 3.93
CA ALA A 158 -11.70 -7.69 2.88
C ALA A 158 -12.64 -7.59 1.67
N ASP A 159 -13.95 -7.53 1.90
CA ASP A 159 -14.95 -7.35 0.84
C ASP A 159 -14.72 -6.01 0.09
N ALA A 160 -14.38 -4.94 0.81
CA ALA A 160 -14.03 -3.66 0.21
C ALA A 160 -12.75 -3.74 -0.63
N PHE A 161 -11.70 -4.42 -0.14
CA PHE A 161 -10.47 -4.64 -0.90
C PHE A 161 -10.74 -5.40 -2.20
N GLU A 162 -11.50 -6.50 -2.15
CA GLU A 162 -11.81 -7.28 -3.36
C GLU A 162 -12.63 -6.46 -4.37
N ALA A 163 -13.59 -5.65 -3.89
CA ALA A 163 -14.39 -4.80 -4.77
C ALA A 163 -13.55 -3.76 -5.53
N VAL A 164 -12.49 -3.23 -4.89
CA VAL A 164 -11.48 -2.37 -5.54
C VAL A 164 -10.62 -3.21 -6.48
N TRP A 165 -10.12 -4.35 -6.00
CA TRP A 165 -9.22 -5.23 -6.75
C TRP A 165 -9.82 -5.69 -8.08
N GLU A 166 -11.09 -6.11 -8.09
CA GLU A 166 -11.82 -6.55 -9.28
C GLU A 166 -11.98 -5.45 -10.33
N ARG A 167 -12.13 -4.19 -9.90
CA ARG A 167 -12.29 -3.04 -10.79
C ARG A 167 -10.96 -2.40 -11.22
N GLY A 168 -9.90 -2.66 -10.48
CA GLY A 168 -8.58 -2.05 -10.68
C GLY A 168 -7.86 -2.58 -11.91
N THR A 169 -7.14 -1.69 -12.59
CA THR A 169 -6.28 -2.00 -13.73
C THR A 169 -4.90 -2.45 -13.22
N PRO A 170 -4.34 -3.58 -13.71
CA PRO A 170 -2.96 -3.99 -13.42
C PRO A 170 -1.95 -2.88 -13.71
N HIS A 171 -0.88 -2.78 -12.91
CA HIS A 171 0.10 -1.70 -13.03
C HIS A 171 0.74 -1.59 -14.43
N ASP A 172 1.03 -2.71 -15.09
CA ASP A 172 1.58 -2.78 -16.45
C ASP A 172 0.63 -2.25 -17.54
N GLN A 173 -0.65 -2.06 -17.21
CA GLN A 173 -1.70 -1.57 -18.11
C GLN A 173 -2.27 -0.22 -17.67
N TYR A 174 -1.88 0.28 -16.50
CA TYR A 174 -2.39 1.53 -15.96
C TYR A 174 -1.51 2.70 -16.38
N GLU A 175 -1.98 3.46 -17.36
CA GLU A 175 -1.35 4.68 -17.84
C GLU A 175 -1.87 5.89 -17.06
N ILE A 176 -0.97 6.62 -16.42
CA ILE A 176 -1.29 7.92 -15.82
C ILE A 176 -1.41 8.96 -16.93
N ARG A 177 -2.56 9.60 -17.01
CA ARG A 177 -2.83 10.72 -17.93
C ARG A 177 -2.46 12.07 -17.33
#